data_AF-A0A1W6BX50-F1
#
_entry.id   AF-A0A1W6BX50-F1
#
_cell.length_a   1.000
_cell.length_b   1.000
_cell.length_c   1.000
_cell.angle_alpha   90.00
_cell.angle_beta   90.00
_cell.angle_gamma   90.00
#
_symmetry.space_group_name_H-M   'P 1'
#
loop_
_entity.id
_entity.type
_entity.pdbx_description
1 polymer ?
#
loop_
_entity_poly.entity_id
_entity_poly.type
_entity_poly.pdbx_seq_one_letter_code
_entity_poly.pdbx_strand_id
1 'polypeptide(L)'
;MIIKYYATIYVDELLEDEMLKHVDFSLLFKAKFSQISKQIDLTHAFLGLTKGKSPNELDEQDKELRQEKLKNIDWKDFDKKWYEAKEANEFNDGFWGFGTGTGAVNDTAGKVFNNNQYVLDNNVNKNCYIIKKLRSSQTFYPSNRCTLEISQEQYETLLTNIKDDFNTTKEITPNSQKPINEEFTYKLLENNCVTWVIQKLSDIGIEVINIDEWIPDAPMVDDLKENLDLIKSLHSIFLKFQNIDDNLQSVKGAKAFRDWARMLINNSLMQEIYLDEYKKQYNNENLSLEQKEVLYALWNITRAYKTLENLLERLIIKSNTKNLKGDFELIYFDRKDRQIKLLKASNDYEAIIIQDLDLSQKYNNFSVSKFYPFIFIPKDEMISRMLYHKYDYGNISQEYQKDRNEFYFNVLAGEKSDKYWSSSYHKMTKNLRKIHVS
;
A
#
# COMPACT_ATOMS: atom_id res chain seq x y z
N MET A 1 23.00 14.76 -6.18
CA MET A 1 22.14 14.40 -5.04
C MET A 1 20.87 13.81 -5.64
N ILE A 2 20.49 12.58 -5.29
CA ILE A 2 19.25 11.99 -5.83
C ILE A 2 18.10 12.68 -5.10
N ILE A 3 17.20 13.32 -5.85
CA ILE A 3 15.99 13.94 -5.31
C ILE A 3 15.08 12.81 -4.85
N LYS A 4 14.63 12.87 -3.60
CA LYS A 4 13.63 11.95 -3.06
C LYS A 4 12.21 12.45 -3.37
N TYR A 5 11.28 11.54 -3.54
CA TYR A 5 9.89 11.85 -3.86
C TYR A 5 8.97 11.21 -2.83
N TYR A 6 7.91 11.92 -2.45
CA TYR A 6 7.02 11.50 -1.38
C TYR A 6 5.56 11.69 -1.77
N ALA A 7 4.77 10.65 -1.53
CA ALA A 7 3.32 10.73 -1.47
C ALA A 7 2.88 10.63 -0.02
N THR A 8 2.07 11.58 0.44
CA THR A 8 1.58 11.60 1.82
C THR A 8 0.06 11.52 1.84
N ILE A 9 -0.46 10.51 2.52
CA ILE A 9 -1.88 10.42 2.87
C ILE A 9 -2.13 11.35 4.05
N TYR A 10 -3.13 12.22 3.97
CA TYR A 10 -3.62 13.01 5.08
C TYR A 10 -5.05 12.61 5.39
N VAL A 11 -5.36 12.47 6.68
CA VAL A 11 -6.70 12.20 7.18
C VAL A 11 -7.09 13.32 8.12
N ASP A 12 -8.10 14.08 7.72
CA ASP A 12 -8.80 15.04 8.58
C ASP A 12 -9.92 14.30 9.32
N GLU A 13 -10.19 14.69 10.56
CA GLU A 13 -11.30 14.11 11.31
C GLU A 13 -12.62 14.60 10.69
N LEU A 14 -13.40 13.66 10.15
CA LEU A 14 -14.70 13.86 9.53
C LEU A 14 -15.76 14.26 10.56
N LEU A 15 -15.68 13.68 11.76
CA LEU A 15 -16.60 13.90 12.87
C LEU A 15 -15.82 14.36 14.11
N GLU A 16 -16.18 15.51 14.67
CA GLU A 16 -15.66 15.91 15.99
C GLU A 16 -16.11 14.88 17.05
N ASP A 17 -15.26 14.59 18.03
CA ASP A 17 -15.48 13.60 19.12
C ASP A 17 -16.86 13.70 19.80
N GLU A 18 -17.47 14.89 19.84
CA GLU A 18 -18.80 15.12 20.41
C GLU A 18 -19.93 14.54 19.53
N MET A 19 -19.76 14.51 18.20
CA MET A 19 -20.73 13.91 17.29
C MET A 19 -20.73 12.37 17.41
N LEU A 20 -19.55 11.76 17.57
CA LEU A 20 -19.40 10.31 17.71
C LEU A 20 -20.08 9.75 18.97
N LYS A 21 -20.17 10.54 20.05
CA LYS A 21 -20.85 10.15 21.31
C LYS A 21 -22.37 10.10 21.22
N HIS A 22 -22.96 10.71 20.19
CA HIS A 22 -24.41 10.91 20.08
C HIS A 22 -25.02 10.36 18.78
N VAL A 23 -24.20 9.81 17.88
CA VAL A 23 -24.67 9.18 16.64
C VAL A 23 -24.88 7.68 16.86
N ASP A 24 -26.13 7.27 16.88
CA ASP A 24 -26.50 5.88 16.67
C ASP A 24 -26.26 5.54 15.18
N PHE A 25 -25.19 4.80 14.90
CA PHE A 25 -24.80 4.43 13.54
C PHE A 25 -25.87 3.59 12.82
N SER A 26 -26.80 2.94 13.55
CA SER A 26 -27.96 2.25 12.95
C SER A 26 -28.99 3.22 12.35
N LEU A 27 -28.95 4.50 12.72
CA LEU A 27 -29.80 5.57 12.17
C LEU A 27 -29.20 6.29 10.96
N LEU A 28 -28.03 5.86 10.46
CA LEU A 28 -27.37 6.41 9.26
C LEU A 28 -28.09 6.08 7.93
N PHE A 29 -29.19 5.33 7.96
CA PHE A 29 -29.99 5.07 6.77
C PHE A 29 -30.60 6.37 6.22
N LYS A 30 -30.09 6.76 5.03
CA LYS A 30 -30.49 7.80 4.04
C LYS A 30 -31.13 9.11 4.52
N ALA A 31 -32.18 9.09 5.34
CA ALA A 31 -32.98 10.26 5.70
C ALA A 31 -32.35 11.16 6.77
N LYS A 32 -31.73 10.60 7.82
CA LYS A 32 -31.09 11.40 8.89
C LYS A 32 -29.66 11.82 8.55
N PHE A 33 -28.89 10.96 7.88
CA PHE A 33 -27.54 11.33 7.45
C PHE A 33 -27.54 12.47 6.44
N SER A 34 -28.56 12.60 5.57
CA SER A 34 -28.69 13.74 4.65
C SER A 34 -28.75 15.11 5.37
N GLN A 35 -29.22 15.16 6.62
CA GLN A 35 -29.25 16.40 7.41
C GLN A 35 -27.90 16.69 8.07
N ILE A 36 -27.23 15.66 8.58
CA ILE A 36 -25.91 15.77 9.25
C ILE A 36 -24.79 16.03 8.23
N SER A 37 -24.82 15.34 7.09
CA SER A 37 -23.81 15.41 6.03
C SER A 37 -23.70 16.76 5.32
N LYS A 38 -24.70 17.64 5.44
CA LYS A 38 -24.59 19.04 5.00
C LYS A 38 -23.58 19.86 5.81
N GLN A 39 -23.15 19.34 6.97
CA GLN A 39 -22.18 19.98 7.86
C GLN A 39 -20.81 19.28 7.82
N ILE A 40 -20.69 18.16 7.12
CA ILE A 40 -19.49 17.32 7.06
C ILE A 40 -18.69 17.62 5.79
N ASP A 41 -17.37 17.73 5.93
CA ASP A 41 -16.47 17.83 4.79
C ASP A 41 -16.14 16.43 4.23
N LEU A 42 -16.75 16.10 3.09
CA LEU A 42 -16.58 14.80 2.42
C LEU A 42 -15.26 14.67 1.63
N THR A 43 -14.29 15.56 1.87
CA THR A 43 -12.90 15.49 1.35
C THR A 43 -11.86 15.27 2.47
N HIS A 44 -12.25 14.57 3.54
CA HIS A 44 -11.44 14.36 4.73
C HIS A 44 -10.14 13.55 4.50
N ALA A 45 -10.12 12.62 3.54
CA ALA A 45 -8.88 11.94 3.11
C ALA A 45 -8.35 12.54 1.79
N PHE A 46 -7.06 12.85 1.74
CA PHE A 46 -6.43 13.46 0.57
C PHE A 46 -4.93 13.15 0.46
N LEU A 47 -4.35 13.44 -0.72
CA LEU A 47 -2.93 13.24 -1.01
C LEU A 47 -2.19 14.58 -1.04
N GLY A 48 -1.02 14.64 -0.41
CA GLY A 48 -0.03 15.70 -0.63
C GLY A 48 1.23 15.13 -1.26
N LEU A 49 1.78 15.84 -2.26
CA LEU A 49 2.93 15.39 -3.03
C LEU A 49 4.12 16.32 -2.79
N THR A 50 5.19 15.79 -2.19
CA THR A 50 6.43 16.57 -1.94
C THR A 50 7.65 15.92 -2.59
N LYS A 51 8.66 16.74 -2.90
CA LYS A 51 9.93 16.30 -3.50
C LYS A 51 11.11 17.00 -2.85
N GLY A 52 12.25 16.33 -2.82
CA GLY A 52 13.47 16.77 -2.14
C GLY A 52 13.41 16.66 -0.61
N LYS A 53 12.24 16.95 0.00
CA LYS A 53 12.02 16.92 1.45
C LYS A 53 10.68 16.25 1.78
N SER A 54 10.69 15.42 2.81
CA SER A 54 9.47 14.85 3.39
C SER A 54 8.71 15.92 4.18
N PRO A 55 7.39 15.75 4.42
CA PRO A 55 6.63 16.62 5.33
C PRO A 55 7.25 16.78 6.72
N ASN A 56 7.90 15.74 7.26
CA ASN A 56 8.57 15.82 8.55
C ASN A 56 9.76 16.79 8.49
N GLU A 57 10.56 16.73 7.43
CA GLU A 57 11.69 17.63 7.23
C GLU A 57 11.24 19.07 6.98
N LEU A 58 10.12 19.26 6.29
CA LEU A 58 9.50 20.58 6.09
C LEU A 58 8.97 21.15 7.42
N ASP A 59 8.35 20.32 8.27
CA ASP A 59 7.89 20.73 9.60
C ASP A 59 9.06 21.16 10.51
N GLU A 60 10.19 20.45 10.46
CA GLU A 60 11.39 20.84 11.21
C GLU A 60 11.99 22.15 10.68
N GLN A 61 12.00 22.37 9.36
CA GLN A 61 12.45 23.64 8.79
C GLN A 61 11.57 24.83 9.19
N ASP A 62 10.26 24.65 9.23
CA ASP A 62 9.34 25.67 9.75
C ASP A 62 9.67 26.00 11.22
N LYS A 63 10.01 25.00 12.03
CA LYS A 63 10.41 25.23 13.44
C LYS A 63 11.72 25.99 13.54
N GLU A 64 12.73 25.63 12.77
CA GLU A 64 14.03 26.32 12.72
C GLU A 64 13.85 27.78 12.29
N LEU A 65 13.13 28.02 11.19
CA LEU A 65 12.83 29.36 10.68
C LEU A 65 12.09 30.21 11.72
N ARG A 66 11.13 29.62 12.44
CA ARG A 66 10.41 30.30 13.52
C ARG A 66 11.35 30.70 14.67
N GLN A 67 12.29 29.84 15.05
CA GLN A 67 13.29 30.17 16.08
C GLN A 67 14.21 31.30 15.63
N GLU A 68 14.62 31.32 14.36
CA GLU A 68 15.43 32.41 13.80
C GLU A 68 14.67 33.73 13.77
N LYS A 69 13.42 33.72 13.30
CA LYS A 69 12.55 34.91 13.32
C LYS A 69 12.33 35.44 14.74
N LEU A 70 12.16 34.55 15.72
CA LEU A 70 12.02 34.93 17.13
C LEU A 70 13.28 35.64 17.64
N LYS A 71 14.48 35.13 17.30
CA LYS A 71 15.76 35.78 17.64
C LYS A 71 15.90 37.16 16.99
N ASN A 72 15.37 37.32 15.78
CA ASN A 72 15.48 38.54 15.00
C ASN A 72 14.32 39.53 15.19
N ILE A 73 13.32 39.20 16.04
CA ILE A 73 12.10 40.01 16.25
C ILE A 73 11.37 40.27 14.90
N ASP A 74 11.42 39.29 13.99
CA ASP A 74 10.70 39.34 12.72
C ASP A 74 9.34 38.66 12.87
N TRP A 75 8.30 39.48 13.03
CA TRP A 75 6.93 39.01 13.19
C TRP A 75 6.23 38.69 11.87
N LYS A 76 6.85 39.03 10.73
CA LYS A 76 6.24 38.81 9.42
C LYS A 76 6.20 37.32 9.12
N ASP A 77 5.01 36.79 8.84
CA ASP A 77 4.79 35.38 8.51
C ASP A 77 5.41 34.43 9.57
N PHE A 78 5.40 34.82 10.84
CA PHE A 78 6.09 34.11 11.93
C PHE A 78 5.55 32.71 12.17
N ASP A 79 4.22 32.55 12.09
CA ASP A 79 3.53 31.28 12.32
C ASP A 79 3.15 30.55 11.02
N LYS A 80 3.58 31.08 9.86
CA LYS A 80 3.26 30.51 8.55
C LYS A 80 3.82 29.09 8.43
N LYS A 81 2.98 28.16 7.99
CA LYS A 81 3.36 26.78 7.72
C LYS A 81 3.63 26.53 6.24
N TRP A 82 4.54 25.61 5.94
CA TRP A 82 4.91 25.25 4.56
C TRP A 82 3.69 24.79 3.75
N TYR A 83 2.75 24.09 4.40
CA TYR A 83 1.55 23.56 3.74
C TYR A 83 0.51 24.64 3.42
N GLU A 84 0.62 25.87 3.97
CA GLU A 84 -0.26 27.00 3.62
C GLU A 84 0.03 27.59 2.22
N ALA A 85 1.08 27.14 1.54
CA ALA A 85 1.33 27.53 0.16
C ALA A 85 0.22 27.00 -0.77
N LYS A 86 -0.47 27.90 -1.47
CA LYS A 86 -1.55 27.59 -2.44
C LYS A 86 -1.05 27.22 -3.82
N GLU A 87 0.20 27.55 -4.11
CA GLU A 87 0.82 27.29 -5.39
C GLU A 87 1.88 26.20 -5.21
N ALA A 88 2.01 25.38 -6.24
CA ALA A 88 3.11 24.44 -6.31
C ALA A 88 4.43 25.20 -6.23
N ASN A 89 5.39 24.61 -5.53
CA ASN A 89 6.72 25.18 -5.35
C ASN A 89 7.77 24.10 -5.56
N GLU A 90 9.04 24.45 -5.35
CA GLU A 90 10.16 23.53 -5.58
C GLU A 90 10.08 22.23 -4.77
N PHE A 91 9.37 22.23 -3.64
CA PHE A 91 9.23 21.08 -2.74
C PHE A 91 7.82 20.46 -2.71
N ASN A 92 6.79 21.13 -3.22
CA ASN A 92 5.40 20.74 -3.07
C ASN A 92 4.63 20.88 -4.39
N ASP A 93 4.10 19.79 -4.92
CA ASP A 93 3.27 19.76 -6.14
C ASP A 93 1.75 19.76 -5.81
N GLY A 94 1.39 20.12 -4.58
CA GLY A 94 0.05 20.43 -4.14
C GLY A 94 -0.62 19.35 -3.31
N PHE A 95 -1.81 19.69 -2.81
CA PHE A 95 -2.71 18.81 -2.08
C PHE A 95 -3.97 18.56 -2.90
N TRP A 96 -4.35 17.30 -3.02
CA TRP A 96 -5.36 16.84 -3.96
C TRP A 96 -6.31 15.86 -3.28
N GLY A 97 -7.61 16.05 -3.44
CA GLY A 97 -8.59 15.12 -2.90
C GLY A 97 -9.89 15.11 -3.67
N PHE A 98 -10.65 14.03 -3.47
CA PHE A 98 -11.90 13.79 -4.16
C PHE A 98 -13.07 13.93 -3.19
N GLY A 99 -14.17 14.53 -3.62
CA GLY A 99 -15.36 14.63 -2.77
C GLY A 99 -16.60 14.95 -3.56
N THR A 100 -17.67 15.30 -2.85
CA THR A 100 -18.90 15.74 -3.52
C THR A 100 -18.67 17.04 -4.29
N GLY A 101 -18.99 17.00 -5.58
CA GLY A 101 -19.03 18.18 -6.43
C GLY A 101 -20.31 18.99 -6.24
N THR A 102 -21.28 18.54 -5.44
CA THR A 102 -22.59 19.21 -5.28
C THR A 102 -22.98 19.35 -3.81
N GLY A 103 -24.15 19.94 -3.54
CA GLY A 103 -24.73 19.97 -2.19
C GLY A 103 -25.32 18.63 -1.72
N ALA A 104 -25.31 17.58 -2.55
CA ALA A 104 -25.79 16.24 -2.22
C ALA A 104 -24.64 15.31 -1.80
N VAL A 105 -24.97 14.19 -1.16
CA VAL A 105 -23.98 13.37 -0.40
C VAL A 105 -23.90 11.91 -0.85
N ASN A 106 -24.72 11.52 -1.82
CA ASN A 106 -24.66 10.20 -2.45
C ASN A 106 -25.22 10.27 -3.87
N ASP A 107 -24.75 9.40 -4.76
CA ASP A 107 -25.19 9.29 -6.15
C ASP A 107 -25.13 10.64 -6.89
N THR A 108 -24.07 11.40 -6.64
CA THR A 108 -23.88 12.76 -7.13
C THR A 108 -22.62 12.88 -7.97
N ALA A 109 -22.50 13.97 -8.73
CA ALA A 109 -21.23 14.34 -9.34
C ALA A 109 -20.14 14.47 -8.27
N GLY A 110 -19.08 13.69 -8.41
CA GLY A 110 -17.84 13.83 -7.65
C GLY A 110 -16.89 14.78 -8.35
N LYS A 111 -15.98 15.38 -7.58
CA LYS A 111 -14.99 16.33 -8.08
C LYS A 111 -13.65 16.09 -7.41
N VAL A 112 -12.59 16.14 -8.21
CA VAL A 112 -11.22 16.26 -7.69
C VAL A 112 -10.90 17.74 -7.51
N PHE A 113 -10.46 18.05 -6.31
CA PHE A 113 -10.12 19.39 -5.86
C PHE A 113 -8.59 19.51 -5.77
N ASN A 114 -8.10 20.70 -6.11
CA ASN A 114 -6.77 21.13 -5.75
C ASN A 114 -6.84 21.95 -4.47
N ASN A 115 -5.70 22.09 -3.81
CA ASN A 115 -5.57 22.81 -2.54
C ASN A 115 -6.38 22.21 -1.37
N ASN A 116 -6.40 20.87 -1.28
CA ASN A 116 -7.12 20.14 -0.22
C ASN A 116 -6.56 20.29 1.19
N GLN A 117 -5.46 21.03 1.40
CA GLN A 117 -5.10 21.51 2.73
C GLN A 117 -6.13 22.52 3.30
N TYR A 118 -7.01 23.03 2.45
CA TYR A 118 -8.14 23.87 2.81
C TYR A 118 -9.47 23.12 2.70
N VAL A 119 -10.39 23.43 3.61
CA VAL A 119 -11.80 23.06 3.50
C VAL A 119 -12.45 23.96 2.45
N LEU A 120 -13.15 23.35 1.49
CA LEU A 120 -13.88 24.06 0.44
C LEU A 120 -15.37 24.13 0.79
N ASP A 121 -16.01 25.25 0.44
CA ASP A 121 -17.45 25.46 0.60
C ASP A 121 -18.14 25.58 -0.77
N ASN A 122 -19.32 25.00 -0.86
CA ASN A 122 -20.14 24.96 -2.07
C ASN A 122 -20.98 26.23 -2.14
N ASN A 123 -20.48 27.26 -2.84
CA ASN A 123 -21.26 28.47 -3.07
C ASN A 123 -22.28 28.24 -4.21
N VAL A 124 -23.43 27.67 -3.86
CA VAL A 124 -24.53 27.36 -4.79
C VAL A 124 -24.99 28.58 -5.58
N ASN A 125 -25.08 29.74 -4.92
CA ASN A 125 -25.53 31.00 -5.54
C ASN A 125 -24.56 31.51 -6.60
N LYS A 126 -23.25 31.44 -6.33
CA LYS A 126 -22.19 31.83 -7.28
C LYS A 126 -21.80 30.69 -8.23
N ASN A 127 -22.38 29.50 -8.02
CA ASN A 127 -22.05 28.26 -8.71
C ASN A 127 -20.54 27.97 -8.76
N CYS A 128 -19.85 28.23 -7.65
CA CYS A 128 -18.40 28.03 -7.54
C CYS A 128 -18.01 27.49 -6.16
N TYR A 129 -16.78 26.97 -6.05
CA TYR A 129 -16.19 26.58 -4.77
C TYR A 129 -15.34 27.71 -4.23
N ILE A 130 -15.43 27.95 -2.93
CA ILE A 130 -14.62 28.95 -2.23
C ILE A 130 -13.88 28.32 -1.06
N ILE A 131 -12.68 28.81 -0.78
CA ILE A 131 -11.94 28.41 0.42
C ILE A 131 -12.70 28.88 1.65
N LYS A 132 -13.09 27.95 2.52
CA LYS A 132 -13.76 28.23 3.80
C LYS A 132 -12.76 28.53 4.89
N LYS A 133 -11.83 27.61 5.12
CA LYS A 133 -10.78 27.69 6.14
C LYS A 133 -9.63 26.74 5.81
N LEU A 134 -8.46 26.97 6.41
CA LEU A 134 -7.40 25.95 6.48
C LEU A 134 -7.92 24.78 7.33
N ARG A 135 -7.54 23.55 6.98
CA ARG A 135 -7.82 22.38 7.81
C ARG A 135 -7.14 22.49 9.17
N SER A 136 -7.58 21.66 10.12
CA SER A 136 -6.98 21.63 11.46
C SER A 136 -5.47 21.38 11.37
N SER A 137 -4.69 21.98 12.26
CA SER A 137 -3.27 21.64 12.35
C SER A 137 -3.06 20.15 12.67
N GLN A 138 -4.03 19.53 13.35
CA GLN A 138 -4.01 18.09 13.64
C GLN A 138 -4.00 17.24 12.37
N THR A 139 -4.67 17.65 11.29
CA THR A 139 -4.65 16.93 10.00
C THR A 139 -3.21 16.71 9.50
N PHE A 140 -2.33 17.69 9.78
CA PHE A 140 -0.94 17.65 9.33
C PHE A 140 0.02 17.01 10.35
N TYR A 141 -0.47 16.55 11.51
CA TYR A 141 0.37 15.88 12.50
C TYR A 141 0.80 14.49 12.04
N PRO A 142 1.97 14.00 12.50
CA PRO A 142 2.45 12.66 12.17
C PRO A 142 1.48 11.52 12.51
N SER A 143 0.57 11.72 13.46
CA SER A 143 -0.47 10.73 13.82
C SER A 143 -1.63 10.64 12.82
N ASN A 144 -1.81 11.66 11.98
CA ASN A 144 -2.95 11.78 11.05
C ASN A 144 -2.48 11.79 9.58
N ARG A 145 -1.21 11.44 9.34
CA ARG A 145 -0.64 11.34 8.00
C ARG A 145 0.31 10.17 7.84
N CYS A 146 0.35 9.61 6.63
CA CYS A 146 1.29 8.55 6.26
C CYS A 146 2.12 9.01 5.05
N THR A 147 3.41 9.26 5.28
CA THR A 147 4.36 9.65 4.22
C THR A 147 5.09 8.42 3.69
N LEU A 148 5.00 8.22 2.37
CA LEU A 148 5.61 7.13 1.62
C LEU A 148 6.67 7.69 0.68
N GLU A 149 7.93 7.28 0.84
CA GLU A 149 9.00 7.55 -0.14
C GLU A 149 8.76 6.67 -1.37
N ILE A 150 8.64 7.26 -2.55
CA ILE A 150 8.34 6.56 -3.81
C ILE A 150 9.39 6.91 -4.87
N SER A 151 9.46 6.11 -5.93
CA SER A 151 10.36 6.42 -7.05
C SER A 151 9.90 7.67 -7.81
N GLN A 152 10.79 8.23 -8.63
CA GLN A 152 10.44 9.33 -9.52
C GLN A 152 9.32 8.95 -10.50
N GLU A 153 9.39 7.78 -11.11
CA GLU A 153 8.37 7.31 -12.06
C GLU A 153 7.00 7.13 -11.38
N GLN A 154 6.97 6.56 -10.17
CA GLN A 154 5.75 6.45 -9.37
C GLN A 154 5.17 7.83 -9.05
N TYR A 155 6.02 8.79 -8.68
CA TYR A 155 5.60 10.15 -8.36
C TYR A 155 5.00 10.88 -9.56
N GLU A 156 5.69 10.85 -10.71
CA GLU A 156 5.26 11.52 -11.94
C GLU A 156 3.98 10.90 -12.50
N THR A 157 3.86 9.57 -12.44
CA THR A 157 2.64 8.84 -12.83
C THR A 157 1.47 9.22 -11.92
N LEU A 158 1.68 9.24 -10.60
CA LEU A 158 0.65 9.65 -9.63
C LEU A 158 0.17 11.07 -9.88
N LEU A 159 1.09 12.02 -10.03
CA LEU A 159 0.77 13.42 -10.30
C LEU A 159 0.00 13.60 -11.61
N THR A 160 0.40 12.88 -12.65
CA THR A 160 -0.28 12.91 -13.96
C THR A 160 -1.71 12.39 -13.83
N ASN A 161 -1.89 11.21 -13.24
CA ASN A 161 -3.22 10.62 -13.04
C ASN A 161 -4.15 11.53 -12.21
N ILE A 162 -3.62 12.17 -11.16
CA ILE A 162 -4.40 13.13 -10.35
C ILE A 162 -4.80 14.36 -11.17
N LYS A 163 -3.88 14.91 -11.97
CA LYS A 163 -4.16 16.06 -12.84
C LYS A 163 -5.18 15.71 -13.93
N ASP A 164 -5.16 14.50 -14.45
CA ASP A 164 -6.13 14.04 -15.43
C ASP A 164 -7.53 13.94 -14.84
N ASP A 165 -7.68 13.39 -13.62
CA ASP A 165 -8.96 13.42 -12.91
C ASP A 165 -9.45 14.84 -12.60
N PHE A 166 -8.53 15.72 -12.15
CA PHE A 166 -8.83 17.13 -11.90
C PHE A 166 -9.32 17.82 -13.17
N ASN A 167 -8.61 17.64 -14.29
CA ASN A 167 -8.98 18.23 -15.57
C ASN A 167 -10.29 17.67 -16.10
N THR A 168 -10.56 16.39 -15.88
CA THR A 168 -11.83 15.75 -16.25
C THR A 168 -12.98 16.36 -15.45
N THR A 169 -12.81 16.49 -14.13
CA THR A 169 -13.85 16.98 -13.20
C THR A 169 -13.88 18.51 -13.04
N LYS A 170 -13.07 19.27 -13.80
CA LYS A 170 -12.92 20.72 -13.62
C LYS A 170 -14.21 21.51 -13.80
N GLU A 171 -15.06 21.07 -14.73
CA GLU A 171 -16.35 21.71 -15.06
C GLU A 171 -17.48 21.32 -14.11
N ILE A 172 -17.27 20.35 -13.20
CA ILE A 172 -18.24 20.08 -12.14
C ILE A 172 -18.31 21.29 -11.21
N THR A 173 -19.52 21.76 -10.99
CA THR A 173 -19.89 22.89 -10.14
C THR A 173 -20.95 22.46 -9.12
N PRO A 174 -21.22 23.27 -8.06
CA PRO A 174 -22.25 22.95 -7.07
C PRO A 174 -23.65 22.64 -7.64
N ASN A 175 -23.98 23.18 -8.82
CA ASN A 175 -25.27 22.97 -9.50
C ASN A 175 -25.25 21.83 -10.54
N SER A 176 -24.14 21.10 -10.70
CA SER A 176 -24.04 20.00 -11.65
C SER A 176 -25.04 18.90 -11.29
N GLN A 177 -25.92 18.54 -12.23
CA GLN A 177 -27.01 17.60 -11.97
C GLN A 177 -26.63 16.14 -12.16
N LYS A 178 -25.54 15.87 -12.91
CA LYS A 178 -25.11 14.51 -13.25
C LYS A 178 -23.60 14.39 -13.14
N PRO A 179 -23.09 13.22 -12.73
CA PRO A 179 -21.67 12.90 -12.83
C PRO A 179 -21.23 12.85 -14.31
N ILE A 180 -19.93 13.03 -14.54
CA ILE A 180 -19.35 12.95 -15.88
C ILE A 180 -19.44 11.51 -16.42
N ASN A 181 -19.17 10.54 -15.56
CA ASN A 181 -19.23 9.11 -15.81
C ASN A 181 -19.40 8.36 -14.46
N GLU A 182 -19.46 7.03 -14.49
CA GLU A 182 -19.59 6.21 -13.28
C GLU A 182 -18.39 6.36 -12.33
N GLU A 183 -17.17 6.47 -12.88
CA GLU A 183 -15.92 6.65 -12.13
C GLU A 183 -15.91 7.92 -11.26
N PHE A 184 -16.50 9.02 -11.75
CA PHE A 184 -16.64 10.27 -11.00
C PHE A 184 -18.02 10.45 -10.38
N THR A 185 -18.74 9.34 -10.14
CA THR A 185 -19.96 9.36 -9.32
C THR A 185 -19.59 9.20 -7.87
N TYR A 186 -19.76 10.25 -7.07
CA TYR A 186 -19.51 10.18 -5.63
C TYR A 186 -20.60 9.34 -4.96
N LYS A 187 -20.17 8.27 -4.31
CA LYS A 187 -20.99 7.37 -3.49
C LYS A 187 -20.33 7.18 -2.15
N LEU A 188 -21.06 7.43 -1.07
CA LEU A 188 -20.49 7.47 0.28
C LEU A 188 -19.77 6.18 0.65
N LEU A 189 -20.30 5.01 0.27
CA LEU A 189 -19.76 3.69 0.64
C LEU A 189 -18.79 3.12 -0.41
N GLU A 190 -19.03 3.44 -1.69
CA GLU A 190 -18.37 2.75 -2.81
C GLU A 190 -17.30 3.61 -3.51
N ASN A 191 -17.50 4.94 -3.55
CA ASN A 191 -16.64 5.85 -4.32
C ASN A 191 -16.58 7.23 -3.67
N ASN A 192 -15.68 7.36 -2.68
CA ASN A 192 -15.49 8.52 -1.83
C ASN A 192 -14.02 8.98 -1.83
N CYS A 193 -13.67 9.94 -0.97
CA CYS A 193 -12.29 10.43 -0.82
C CYS A 193 -11.29 9.32 -0.50
N VAL A 194 -11.64 8.40 0.40
CA VAL A 194 -10.75 7.29 0.83
C VAL A 194 -10.52 6.32 -0.31
N THR A 195 -11.58 5.86 -0.97
CA THR A 195 -11.44 4.94 -2.10
C THR A 195 -10.64 5.57 -3.24
N TRP A 196 -10.81 6.87 -3.49
CA TRP A 196 -10.00 7.59 -4.47
C TRP A 196 -8.51 7.63 -4.10
N VAL A 197 -8.17 7.97 -2.84
CA VAL A 197 -6.77 7.97 -2.36
C VAL A 197 -6.15 6.57 -2.51
N ILE A 198 -6.84 5.54 -2.05
CA ILE A 198 -6.42 4.14 -2.13
C ILE A 198 -6.21 3.73 -3.59
N GLN A 199 -7.15 4.06 -4.48
CA GLN A 199 -7.02 3.75 -5.91
C GLN A 199 -5.79 4.41 -6.52
N LYS A 200 -5.55 5.70 -6.24
CA LYS A 200 -4.37 6.42 -6.79
C LYS A 200 -3.05 5.85 -6.30
N LEU A 201 -2.96 5.41 -5.05
CA LEU A 201 -1.78 4.71 -4.53
C LEU A 201 -1.65 3.32 -5.16
N SER A 202 -2.75 2.59 -5.32
CA SER A 202 -2.78 1.30 -6.00
C SER A 202 -2.34 1.43 -7.48
N ASP A 203 -2.70 2.51 -8.16
CA ASP A 203 -2.34 2.75 -9.56
C ASP A 203 -0.83 2.94 -9.79
N ILE A 204 -0.05 3.15 -8.73
CA ILE A 204 1.42 3.23 -8.76
C ILE A 204 2.11 2.06 -8.04
N GLY A 205 1.35 1.01 -7.68
CA GLY A 205 1.88 -0.22 -7.11
C GLY A 205 2.11 -0.20 -5.60
N ILE A 206 1.56 0.78 -4.87
CA ILE A 206 1.56 0.76 -3.40
C ILE A 206 0.55 -0.29 -2.92
N GLU A 207 0.95 -1.05 -1.90
CA GLU A 207 0.05 -1.99 -1.22
C GLU A 207 -0.87 -1.21 -0.28
N VAL A 208 -2.15 -1.21 -0.63
CA VAL A 208 -3.23 -0.64 0.16
C VAL A 208 -4.32 -1.69 0.23
N ILE A 209 -4.87 -1.91 1.43
CA ILE A 209 -6.01 -2.81 1.58
C ILE A 209 -7.25 -2.04 1.14
N ASN A 210 -7.95 -2.57 0.13
CA ASN A 210 -9.24 -2.05 -0.28
C ASN A 210 -10.31 -3.01 0.22
N ILE A 211 -11.25 -2.50 0.98
CA ILE A 211 -12.46 -3.20 1.39
C ILE A 211 -13.60 -2.66 0.54
N ASP A 212 -14.58 -3.52 0.21
CA ASP A 212 -15.65 -3.18 -0.74
C ASP A 212 -16.52 -1.99 -0.28
N GLU A 213 -16.51 -1.69 1.02
CA GLU A 213 -17.19 -0.53 1.61
C GLU A 213 -16.25 0.24 2.54
N TRP A 214 -15.93 1.49 2.18
CA TRP A 214 -15.24 2.41 3.09
C TRP A 214 -16.24 3.42 3.64
N ILE A 215 -16.46 3.43 4.95
CA ILE A 215 -17.18 4.52 5.61
C ILE A 215 -16.16 5.50 6.18
N PRO A 216 -16.15 6.77 5.72
CA PRO A 216 -15.43 7.84 6.38
C PRO A 216 -15.67 7.86 7.91
N ASP A 217 -14.62 7.66 8.71
CA ASP A 217 -14.60 7.72 10.19
C ASP A 217 -15.67 6.90 10.94
N ALA A 218 -16.10 5.75 10.41
CA ALA A 218 -16.89 4.81 11.21
C ALA A 218 -15.99 4.07 12.21
N PRO A 219 -16.38 3.94 13.50
CA PRO A 219 -15.57 3.30 14.56
C PRO A 219 -15.56 1.76 14.45
N MET A 220 -15.63 1.22 13.24
CA MET A 220 -15.71 -0.20 12.98
C MET A 220 -14.55 -0.63 12.10
N VAL A 221 -13.36 -0.88 12.67
CA VAL A 221 -12.29 -1.76 12.14
C VAL A 221 -11.68 -1.37 10.76
N ASP A 222 -12.27 -0.37 10.11
CA ASP A 222 -12.16 0.00 8.71
C ASP A 222 -11.87 1.51 8.59
N ASP A 223 -11.13 2.07 9.55
CA ASP A 223 -10.66 3.45 9.51
C ASP A 223 -9.32 3.51 8.77
N LEU A 224 -9.21 4.40 7.79
CA LEU A 224 -7.97 4.62 7.04
C LEU A 224 -6.86 5.05 8.00
N LYS A 225 -7.19 5.84 9.03
CA LYS A 225 -6.27 6.32 10.06
C LYS A 225 -5.64 5.17 10.84
N GLU A 226 -6.43 4.17 11.23
CA GLU A 226 -5.94 2.96 11.93
C GLU A 226 -5.02 2.11 11.04
N ASN A 227 -5.22 2.16 9.71
CA ASN A 227 -4.44 1.39 8.74
C ASN A 227 -3.17 2.10 8.24
N LEU A 228 -2.94 3.38 8.57
CA LEU A 228 -1.78 4.15 8.11
C LEU A 228 -0.44 3.49 8.48
N ASP A 229 -0.33 2.97 9.70
CA ASP A 229 0.87 2.29 10.20
C ASP A 229 1.13 0.97 9.46
N LEU A 230 0.06 0.24 9.14
CA LEU A 230 0.16 -0.98 8.34
C LEU A 230 0.65 -0.66 6.92
N ILE A 231 0.02 0.30 6.23
CA ILE A 231 0.43 0.74 4.89
C ILE A 231 1.91 1.12 4.89
N LYS A 232 2.35 1.92 5.88
CA LYS A 232 3.75 2.32 6.05
C LYS A 232 4.68 1.11 6.25
N SER A 233 4.26 0.14 7.07
CA SER A 233 5.03 -1.07 7.32
C SER A 233 5.17 -1.94 6.07
N LEU A 234 4.10 -2.16 5.31
CA LEU A 234 4.12 -2.94 4.07
C LEU A 234 5.00 -2.25 3.01
N HIS A 235 4.87 -0.94 2.89
CA HIS A 235 5.68 -0.13 1.97
C HIS A 235 7.17 -0.16 2.33
N SER A 236 7.51 -0.08 3.62
CA SER A 236 8.89 -0.22 4.09
C SER A 236 9.53 -1.55 3.67
N ILE A 237 8.76 -2.64 3.73
CA ILE A 237 9.22 -3.96 3.26
C ILE A 237 9.45 -3.95 1.74
N PHE A 238 8.53 -3.38 0.97
CA PHE A 238 8.72 -3.20 -0.47
C PHE A 238 9.98 -2.39 -0.79
N LEU A 239 10.23 -1.29 -0.08
CA LEU A 239 11.46 -0.48 -0.25
C LEU A 239 12.73 -1.29 0.01
N LYS A 240 12.73 -2.29 0.90
CA LYS A 240 13.89 -3.20 1.08
C LYS A 240 14.18 -3.99 -0.21
N PHE A 241 13.15 -4.47 -0.91
CA PHE A 241 13.31 -5.15 -2.20
C PHE A 241 13.72 -4.17 -3.30
N GLN A 242 13.05 -3.02 -3.41
CA GLN A 242 13.36 -1.97 -4.39
C GLN A 242 14.79 -1.43 -4.25
N ASN A 243 15.31 -1.35 -3.02
CA ASN A 243 16.70 -0.94 -2.78
C ASN A 243 17.72 -1.96 -3.31
N ILE A 244 17.34 -3.21 -3.54
CA ILE A 244 18.21 -4.26 -4.09
C ILE A 244 18.03 -4.39 -5.61
N ASP A 245 16.78 -4.30 -6.08
CA ASP A 245 16.39 -4.44 -7.48
C ASP A 245 15.80 -3.14 -8.03
N ASP A 246 16.60 -2.46 -8.86
CA ASP A 246 16.24 -1.16 -9.42
C ASP A 246 15.04 -1.24 -10.38
N ASN A 247 14.71 -2.42 -10.93
CA ASN A 247 13.55 -2.59 -11.81
C ASN A 247 12.22 -2.37 -11.06
N LEU A 248 12.21 -2.59 -9.75
CA LEU A 248 11.07 -2.33 -8.87
C LEU A 248 10.84 -0.83 -8.60
N GLN A 249 11.71 0.05 -9.11
CA GLN A 249 11.43 1.50 -9.12
C GLN A 249 10.39 1.87 -10.17
N SER A 250 10.19 1.04 -11.19
CA SER A 250 9.14 1.28 -12.18
C SER A 250 7.74 1.04 -11.61
N VAL A 251 6.74 1.73 -12.14
CA VAL A 251 5.33 1.49 -11.77
C VAL A 251 4.92 0.06 -12.08
N LYS A 252 5.40 -0.47 -13.22
CA LYS A 252 5.11 -1.86 -13.62
C LYS A 252 5.73 -2.87 -12.66
N GLY A 253 7.01 -2.68 -12.28
CA GLY A 253 7.69 -3.53 -11.31
C GLY A 253 7.07 -3.47 -9.91
N ALA A 254 6.70 -2.26 -9.44
CA ALA A 254 6.00 -2.09 -8.17
C ALA A 254 4.65 -2.82 -8.14
N LYS A 255 3.83 -2.68 -9.20
CA LYS A 255 2.57 -3.42 -9.35
C LYS A 255 2.80 -4.94 -9.39
N ALA A 256 3.77 -5.39 -10.18
CA ALA A 256 4.10 -6.81 -10.28
C ALA A 256 4.50 -7.40 -8.93
N PHE A 257 5.33 -6.69 -8.14
CA PHE A 257 5.70 -7.11 -6.79
C PHE A 257 4.47 -7.20 -5.87
N ARG A 258 3.66 -6.15 -5.84
CA ARG A 258 2.45 -6.08 -5.01
C ARG A 258 1.50 -7.23 -5.33
N ASP A 259 1.17 -7.40 -6.61
CA ASP A 259 0.22 -8.41 -7.06
C ASP A 259 0.76 -9.83 -6.84
N TRP A 260 2.06 -10.05 -7.06
CA TRP A 260 2.73 -11.29 -6.69
C TRP A 260 2.67 -11.57 -5.18
N ALA A 261 2.97 -10.59 -4.33
CA ALA A 261 2.90 -10.75 -2.87
C ALA A 261 1.49 -11.14 -2.42
N ARG A 262 0.45 -10.58 -3.06
CA ARG A 262 -0.95 -10.95 -2.84
C ARG A 262 -1.25 -12.41 -3.25
N MET A 263 -0.60 -12.96 -4.28
CA MET A 263 -0.77 -14.38 -4.65
C MET A 263 -0.23 -15.35 -3.59
N LEU A 264 0.65 -14.87 -2.69
CA LEU A 264 1.18 -15.65 -1.59
C LEU A 264 0.23 -15.69 -0.38
N ILE A 265 -0.81 -14.84 -0.36
CA ILE A 265 -1.86 -14.90 0.65
C ILE A 265 -2.53 -16.27 0.61
N ASN A 266 -2.79 -16.83 1.79
CA ASN A 266 -3.39 -18.15 1.96
C ASN A 266 -2.61 -19.30 1.32
N ASN A 267 -1.34 -19.11 0.95
CA ASN A 267 -0.47 -20.19 0.51
C ASN A 267 0.02 -20.98 1.73
N SER A 268 0.03 -22.31 1.69
CA SER A 268 0.47 -23.10 2.84
C SER A 268 1.98 -22.94 3.15
N LEU A 269 2.77 -22.41 2.22
CA LEU A 269 4.12 -21.88 2.48
C LEU A 269 4.13 -20.72 3.47
N MET A 270 3.10 -19.88 3.39
CA MET A 270 2.89 -18.69 4.20
C MET A 270 2.01 -18.97 5.44
N GLN A 271 1.47 -20.20 5.57
CA GLN A 271 0.74 -20.70 6.74
C GLN A 271 1.67 -21.68 7.52
N GLU A 272 1.85 -21.65 8.84
CA GLU A 272 0.88 -21.62 9.95
C GLU A 272 1.54 -21.16 11.27
N ILE A 273 0.68 -20.77 12.24
CA ILE A 273 0.67 -21.04 13.72
C ILE A 273 -0.56 -20.34 14.38
N TYR A 274 -1.31 -19.51 13.66
CA TYR A 274 -2.01 -18.42 14.35
C TYR A 274 -3.46 -18.20 13.96
N LEU A 275 -4.13 -19.14 13.31
CA LEU A 275 -5.59 -19.10 13.31
C LEU A 275 -6.10 -19.10 14.76
N ASP A 276 -5.37 -19.78 15.66
CA ASP A 276 -5.57 -19.74 17.10
C ASP A 276 -5.12 -18.44 17.78
N GLU A 277 -4.11 -17.70 17.29
CA GLU A 277 -3.77 -16.36 17.83
C GLU A 277 -4.73 -15.29 17.34
N TYR A 278 -5.12 -15.31 16.06
CA TYR A 278 -6.20 -14.50 15.52
C TYR A 278 -7.48 -14.78 16.32
N LYS A 279 -7.84 -16.05 16.51
CA LYS A 279 -8.94 -16.44 17.39
C LYS A 279 -8.72 -15.98 18.84
N LYS A 280 -7.54 -16.10 19.44
CA LYS A 280 -7.30 -15.63 20.83
C LYS A 280 -7.38 -14.10 20.96
N GLN A 281 -6.93 -13.37 19.94
CA GLN A 281 -6.88 -11.92 19.93
C GLN A 281 -8.26 -11.32 19.61
N TYR A 282 -9.02 -11.94 18.71
CA TYR A 282 -10.28 -11.40 18.18
C TYR A 282 -11.55 -12.20 18.53
N ASN A 283 -11.49 -13.41 19.13
CA ASN A 283 -12.71 -14.13 19.59
C ASN A 283 -13.37 -13.48 20.81
N ASN A 284 -12.68 -12.59 21.52
CA ASN A 284 -13.26 -11.87 22.66
C ASN A 284 -14.07 -10.63 22.22
N GLU A 285 -14.07 -10.30 20.94
CA GLU A 285 -14.76 -9.14 20.38
C GLU A 285 -16.05 -9.58 19.68
N ASN A 286 -17.17 -8.91 19.97
CA ASN A 286 -18.44 -9.09 19.26
C ASN A 286 -18.36 -8.43 17.88
N LEU A 287 -17.54 -8.99 16.99
CA LEU A 287 -17.35 -8.50 15.62
C LEU A 287 -18.39 -9.08 14.66
N SER A 288 -18.84 -8.28 13.70
CA SER A 288 -19.66 -8.70 12.57
C SER A 288 -18.89 -9.67 11.65
N LEU A 289 -19.59 -10.32 10.71
CA LEU A 289 -18.95 -11.20 9.75
C LEU A 289 -18.00 -10.43 8.82
N GLU A 290 -18.44 -9.26 8.32
CA GLU A 290 -17.65 -8.37 7.46
C GLU A 290 -16.35 -7.92 8.15
N GLN A 291 -16.43 -7.48 9.40
CA GLN A 291 -15.25 -7.07 10.19
C GLN A 291 -14.24 -8.21 10.34
N LYS A 292 -14.72 -9.45 10.52
CA LYS A 292 -13.83 -10.62 10.59
C LYS A 292 -13.13 -10.86 9.26
N GLU A 293 -13.83 -10.72 8.14
CA GLU A 293 -13.26 -10.89 6.81
C GLU A 293 -12.18 -9.84 6.53
N VAL A 294 -12.42 -8.57 6.86
CA VAL A 294 -11.42 -7.50 6.73
C VAL A 294 -10.20 -7.78 7.60
N LEU A 295 -10.39 -8.03 8.90
CA LEU A 295 -9.26 -8.34 9.81
C LEU A 295 -8.48 -9.56 9.33
N TYR A 296 -9.16 -10.57 8.81
CA TYR A 296 -8.52 -11.75 8.25
C TYR A 296 -7.69 -11.41 7.00
N ALA A 297 -8.20 -10.55 6.12
CA ALA A 297 -7.44 -10.05 4.96
C ALA A 297 -6.21 -9.23 5.39
N LEU A 298 -6.38 -8.25 6.28
CA LEU A 298 -5.31 -7.42 6.86
C LEU A 298 -4.20 -8.27 7.49
N TRP A 299 -4.61 -9.28 8.26
CA TRP A 299 -3.69 -10.18 8.92
C TRP A 299 -2.91 -11.05 7.94
N ASN A 300 -3.55 -11.54 6.88
CA ASN A 300 -2.91 -12.39 5.87
C ASN A 300 -1.89 -11.61 5.02
N ILE A 301 -2.24 -10.40 4.56
CA ILE A 301 -1.30 -9.58 3.78
C ILE A 301 -0.08 -9.22 4.62
N THR A 302 -0.28 -8.83 5.90
CA THR A 302 0.81 -8.54 6.84
C THR A 302 1.79 -9.70 6.95
N ARG A 303 1.30 -10.94 6.94
CA ARG A 303 2.13 -12.15 7.05
C ARG A 303 2.91 -12.46 5.80
N ALA A 304 2.28 -12.31 4.64
CA ALA A 304 2.97 -12.50 3.37
C ALA A 304 4.20 -11.57 3.33
N TYR A 305 4.00 -10.28 3.60
CA TYR A 305 5.07 -9.29 3.62
C TYR A 305 6.12 -9.56 4.71
N LYS A 306 5.74 -9.86 5.95
CA LYS A 306 6.70 -10.23 7.01
C LYS A 306 7.51 -11.48 6.67
N THR A 307 6.90 -12.45 5.99
CA THR A 307 7.62 -13.65 5.56
C THR A 307 8.63 -13.31 4.47
N LEU A 308 8.24 -12.51 3.48
CA LEU A 308 9.14 -12.00 2.45
C LEU A 308 10.30 -11.20 3.04
N GLU A 309 10.03 -10.33 4.02
CA GLU A 309 11.04 -9.58 4.76
C GLU A 309 12.04 -10.52 5.46
N ASN A 310 11.57 -11.53 6.19
CA ASN A 310 12.43 -12.51 6.85
C ASN A 310 13.30 -13.31 5.86
N LEU A 311 12.75 -13.66 4.70
CA LEU A 311 13.51 -14.35 3.64
C LEU A 311 14.58 -13.43 3.06
N LEU A 312 14.25 -12.16 2.83
CA LEU A 312 15.18 -11.16 2.33
C LEU A 312 16.30 -10.87 3.34
N GLU A 313 15.97 -10.70 4.62
CA GLU A 313 16.95 -10.44 5.68
C GLU A 313 17.97 -11.58 5.81
N ARG A 314 17.54 -12.84 5.63
CA ARG A 314 18.44 -13.98 5.59
C ARG A 314 19.43 -13.89 4.42
N LEU A 315 19.00 -13.41 3.26
CA LEU A 315 19.89 -13.18 2.11
C LEU A 315 20.87 -12.04 2.39
N ILE A 316 20.39 -10.91 2.92
CA ILE A 316 21.22 -9.75 3.27
C ILE A 316 22.29 -10.16 4.29
N ILE A 317 21.92 -10.81 5.39
CA ILE A 317 22.86 -11.28 6.42
C ILE A 317 23.90 -12.23 5.80
N LYS A 318 23.45 -13.19 4.98
CA LYS A 318 24.35 -14.17 4.36
C LYS A 318 25.29 -13.54 3.31
N SER A 319 24.84 -12.49 2.64
CA SER A 319 25.66 -11.75 1.66
C SER A 319 26.82 -11.01 2.31
N ASN A 320 26.72 -10.70 3.60
CA ASN A 320 27.71 -9.94 4.37
C ASN A 320 28.07 -8.57 3.73
N THR A 321 27.13 -7.95 3.03
CA THR A 321 27.28 -6.61 2.45
C THR A 321 26.12 -5.69 2.87
N LYS A 322 26.40 -4.38 2.91
CA LYS A 322 25.38 -3.35 3.12
C LYS A 322 24.77 -2.85 1.81
N ASN A 323 25.39 -3.15 0.66
CA ASN A 323 25.02 -2.63 -0.66
C ASN A 323 24.66 -3.80 -1.60
N LEU A 324 23.81 -4.71 -1.14
CA LEU A 324 23.36 -5.83 -1.96
C LEU A 324 22.56 -5.30 -3.16
N LYS A 325 22.93 -5.72 -4.36
CA LYS A 325 22.26 -5.37 -5.61
C LYS A 325 22.08 -6.61 -6.48
N GLY A 326 20.95 -6.71 -7.16
CA GLY A 326 20.58 -7.87 -7.96
C GLY A 326 19.17 -7.73 -8.50
N ASP A 327 18.74 -8.75 -9.24
CA ASP A 327 17.41 -8.79 -9.83
C ASP A 327 16.58 -9.89 -9.16
N PHE A 328 15.28 -9.66 -8.99
CA PHE A 328 14.34 -10.68 -8.53
C PHE A 328 13.53 -11.24 -9.69
N GLU A 329 13.41 -12.57 -9.75
CA GLU A 329 12.36 -13.23 -10.52
C GLU A 329 11.32 -13.79 -9.56
N LEU A 330 10.07 -13.40 -9.74
CA LEU A 330 8.97 -13.66 -8.81
C LEU A 330 8.21 -14.91 -9.26
N ILE A 331 8.17 -15.95 -8.43
CA ILE A 331 7.54 -17.23 -8.75
C ILE A 331 6.24 -17.36 -7.95
N TYR A 332 5.17 -17.81 -8.59
CA TYR A 332 3.93 -18.09 -7.91
C TYR A 332 3.14 -19.21 -8.59
N PHE A 333 2.20 -19.78 -7.83
CA PHE A 333 1.18 -20.67 -8.35
C PHE A 333 -0.10 -19.86 -8.59
N ASP A 334 -0.55 -19.80 -9.83
CA ASP A 334 -1.82 -19.20 -10.19
C ASP A 334 -2.95 -20.19 -9.96
N ARG A 335 -3.85 -19.87 -9.03
CA ARG A 335 -4.97 -20.74 -8.66
C ARG A 335 -6.05 -20.82 -9.73
N LYS A 336 -6.14 -19.82 -10.63
CA LYS A 336 -7.21 -19.75 -11.64
C LYS A 336 -7.00 -20.79 -12.74
N ASP A 337 -5.78 -20.87 -13.27
CA ASP A 337 -5.42 -21.83 -14.32
C ASP A 337 -4.58 -23.01 -13.83
N ARG A 338 -4.24 -23.03 -12.52
CA ARG A 338 -3.46 -24.08 -11.86
C ARG A 338 -2.06 -24.26 -12.44
N GLN A 339 -1.41 -23.16 -12.81
CA GLN A 339 -0.07 -23.18 -13.40
C GLN A 339 0.94 -22.42 -12.56
N ILE A 340 2.21 -22.82 -12.66
CA ILE A 340 3.32 -22.08 -12.08
C ILE A 340 3.74 -21.00 -13.07
N LYS A 341 3.87 -19.78 -12.56
CA LYS A 341 4.21 -18.60 -13.34
C LYS A 341 5.40 -17.87 -12.75
N LEU A 342 6.14 -17.21 -13.65
CA LEU A 342 7.31 -16.41 -13.37
C LEU A 342 7.10 -14.99 -13.87
N LEU A 343 7.40 -13.98 -13.04
CA LEU A 343 7.48 -12.58 -13.43
C LEU A 343 8.93 -12.12 -13.34
N LYS A 344 9.43 -11.43 -14.37
CA LYS A 344 10.79 -10.87 -14.37
C LYS A 344 10.89 -9.63 -15.25
N ALA A 345 11.80 -8.73 -14.89
CA ALA A 345 11.99 -7.46 -15.58
C ALA A 345 12.34 -7.62 -17.07
N SER A 346 13.13 -8.65 -17.43
CA SER A 346 13.52 -8.93 -18.82
C SER A 346 12.36 -9.33 -19.73
N ASN A 347 11.22 -9.71 -19.16
CA ASN A 347 9.97 -9.98 -19.87
C ASN A 347 8.89 -8.93 -19.53
N ASP A 348 9.31 -7.74 -19.09
CA ASP A 348 8.43 -6.66 -18.70
C ASP A 348 7.38 -7.08 -17.66
N TYR A 349 7.72 -8.03 -16.78
CA TYR A 349 6.80 -8.63 -15.82
C TYR A 349 5.52 -9.26 -16.41
N GLU A 350 5.49 -9.56 -17.71
CA GLU A 350 4.45 -10.40 -18.29
C GLU A 350 4.62 -11.85 -17.80
N ALA A 351 3.51 -12.50 -17.45
CA ALA A 351 3.55 -13.80 -16.82
C ALA A 351 4.01 -14.91 -17.77
N ILE A 352 5.08 -15.61 -17.37
CA ILE A 352 5.63 -16.74 -18.12
C ILE A 352 5.21 -18.03 -17.42
N ILE A 353 4.53 -18.91 -18.14
CA ILE A 353 4.21 -20.26 -17.65
C ILE A 353 5.49 -21.10 -17.70
N ILE A 354 5.86 -21.72 -16.58
CA ILE A 354 7.06 -22.57 -16.49
C ILE A 354 6.69 -24.00 -16.09
N GLN A 355 7.35 -24.98 -16.72
CA GLN A 355 7.18 -26.41 -16.40
C GLN A 355 8.25 -26.93 -15.46
N ASP A 356 9.41 -26.30 -15.44
CA ASP A 356 10.50 -26.53 -14.51
C ASP A 356 11.44 -25.30 -14.43
N LEU A 357 12.27 -25.26 -13.40
CA LEU A 357 13.40 -24.35 -13.26
C LEU A 357 14.68 -25.12 -13.50
N ASP A 358 15.55 -24.65 -14.40
CA ASP A 358 16.88 -25.24 -14.62
C ASP A 358 17.70 -25.18 -13.32
N LEU A 359 17.84 -26.31 -12.62
CA LEU A 359 18.53 -26.37 -11.33
C LEU A 359 20.06 -26.41 -11.52
N SER A 360 20.57 -26.56 -12.74
CA SER A 360 22.02 -26.37 -12.98
C SER A 360 22.43 -24.93 -12.64
N GLN A 361 21.47 -24.00 -12.70
CA GLN A 361 21.64 -22.65 -12.18
C GLN A 361 21.58 -22.64 -10.65
N LYS A 362 22.69 -22.24 -10.03
CA LYS A 362 22.88 -22.18 -8.57
C LYS A 362 21.80 -21.40 -7.82
N TYR A 363 21.25 -20.33 -8.41
CA TYR A 363 20.20 -19.49 -7.81
C TYR A 363 18.83 -20.18 -7.84
N ASN A 364 18.46 -20.84 -8.95
CA ASN A 364 17.23 -21.64 -9.05
C ASN A 364 17.25 -22.78 -8.03
N ASN A 365 18.36 -23.52 -8.00
CA ASN A 365 18.54 -24.64 -7.07
C ASN A 365 18.47 -24.20 -5.61
N PHE A 366 19.04 -23.04 -5.27
CA PHE A 366 18.89 -22.46 -3.94
C PHE A 366 17.41 -22.19 -3.61
N SER A 367 16.70 -21.47 -4.47
CA SER A 367 15.31 -21.08 -4.20
C SER A 367 14.39 -22.30 -4.08
N VAL A 368 14.54 -23.28 -4.96
CA VAL A 368 13.82 -24.57 -4.92
C VAL A 368 14.14 -25.35 -3.64
N SER A 369 15.43 -25.45 -3.27
CA SER A 369 15.86 -26.17 -2.07
C SER A 369 15.50 -25.48 -0.75
N LYS A 370 15.28 -24.16 -0.79
CA LYS A 370 14.94 -23.34 0.37
C LYS A 370 13.48 -22.89 0.41
N PHE A 371 12.71 -23.22 -0.62
CA PHE A 371 11.31 -22.83 -0.78
C PHE A 371 11.10 -21.31 -0.80
N TYR A 372 12.01 -20.58 -1.44
CA TYR A 372 11.84 -19.13 -1.62
C TYR A 372 10.83 -18.92 -2.76
N PRO A 373 9.84 -18.03 -2.61
CA PRO A 373 8.88 -17.72 -3.67
C PRO A 373 9.47 -16.80 -4.75
N PHE A 374 10.78 -16.58 -4.74
CA PHE A 374 11.50 -15.76 -5.70
C PHE A 374 12.89 -16.34 -5.93
N ILE A 375 13.46 -16.02 -7.08
CA ILE A 375 14.87 -16.20 -7.40
C ILE A 375 15.55 -14.85 -7.23
N PHE A 376 16.66 -14.81 -6.52
CA PHE A 376 17.50 -13.62 -6.42
C PHE A 376 18.79 -13.84 -7.20
N ILE A 377 19.09 -12.94 -8.13
CA ILE A 377 20.27 -13.00 -9.00
C ILE A 377 21.17 -11.80 -8.67
N PRO A 378 22.24 -11.98 -7.86
CA PRO A 378 23.14 -10.91 -7.49
C PRO A 378 23.88 -10.36 -8.72
N LYS A 379 24.02 -9.03 -8.80
CA LYS A 379 24.87 -8.37 -9.81
C LYS A 379 26.36 -8.63 -9.57
N ASP A 380 26.74 -8.93 -8.32
CA ASP A 380 28.11 -9.24 -7.92
C ASP A 380 28.36 -10.76 -7.87
N GLU A 381 29.31 -11.25 -8.65
CA GLU A 381 29.63 -12.68 -8.74
C GLU A 381 30.31 -13.25 -7.47
N MET A 382 31.04 -12.43 -6.71
CA MET A 382 31.59 -12.86 -5.41
C MET A 382 30.47 -13.08 -4.41
N ILE A 383 29.50 -12.16 -4.34
CA ILE A 383 28.29 -12.32 -3.53
C ILE A 383 27.52 -13.56 -3.98
N SER A 384 27.37 -13.76 -5.29
CA SER A 384 26.71 -14.93 -5.87
C SER A 384 27.35 -16.24 -5.40
N ARG A 385 28.68 -16.34 -5.41
CA ARG A 385 29.40 -17.50 -4.87
C ARG A 385 29.19 -17.66 -3.36
N MET A 386 29.25 -16.59 -2.58
CA MET A 386 29.02 -16.64 -1.14
C MET A 386 27.61 -17.16 -0.80
N LEU A 387 26.60 -16.65 -1.51
CA LEU A 387 25.20 -17.06 -1.31
C LEU A 387 24.95 -18.48 -1.78
N TYR A 388 25.52 -18.91 -2.91
CA TYR A 388 25.05 -20.10 -3.63
C TYR A 388 26.07 -21.21 -3.84
N HIS A 389 27.31 -21.12 -3.35
CA HIS A 389 28.34 -22.17 -3.56
C HIS A 389 27.89 -23.60 -3.18
N LYS A 390 26.98 -23.77 -2.22
CA LYS A 390 26.45 -25.09 -1.82
C LYS A 390 25.36 -25.66 -2.74
N TYR A 391 24.99 -24.89 -3.77
CA TYR A 391 23.91 -25.18 -4.72
C TYR A 391 24.42 -25.19 -6.16
N ASP A 392 25.73 -25.00 -6.34
CA ASP A 392 26.43 -25.13 -7.61
C ASP A 392 26.95 -26.56 -7.75
N TYR A 393 26.10 -27.44 -8.33
CA TYR A 393 26.38 -28.87 -8.40
C TYR A 393 27.13 -29.31 -9.67
N GLY A 394 27.40 -28.40 -10.61
CA GLY A 394 28.06 -28.70 -11.89
C GLY A 394 27.21 -29.57 -12.82
N ASN A 395 26.97 -30.83 -12.44
CA ASN A 395 26.10 -31.78 -13.15
C ASN A 395 24.94 -32.21 -12.25
N ILE A 396 23.71 -32.02 -12.72
CA ILE A 396 22.49 -32.43 -12.05
C ILE A 396 21.81 -33.53 -12.86
N SER A 397 21.37 -34.60 -12.19
CA SER A 397 20.64 -35.68 -12.87
C SER A 397 19.23 -35.23 -13.27
N GLN A 398 18.72 -35.77 -14.38
CA GLN A 398 17.35 -35.50 -14.84
C GLN A 398 16.31 -35.89 -13.78
N GLU A 399 16.56 -36.96 -13.03
CA GLU A 399 15.69 -37.39 -11.92
C GLU A 399 15.66 -36.34 -10.80
N TYR A 400 16.82 -35.80 -10.40
CA TYR A 400 16.87 -34.73 -9.40
C TYR A 400 16.14 -33.47 -9.88
N GLN A 401 16.41 -33.05 -11.13
CA GLN A 401 15.75 -31.92 -11.78
C GLN A 401 14.22 -32.04 -11.70
N LYS A 402 13.69 -33.21 -12.10
CA LYS A 402 12.26 -33.49 -12.11
C LYS A 402 11.68 -33.51 -10.69
N ASP A 403 12.22 -34.34 -9.81
CA ASP A 403 11.67 -34.56 -8.47
C ASP A 403 11.68 -33.29 -7.62
N ARG A 404 12.71 -32.45 -7.78
CA ARG A 404 12.83 -31.18 -7.05
C ARG A 404 11.84 -30.14 -7.53
N ASN A 405 11.69 -29.98 -8.85
CA ASN A 405 10.73 -29.05 -9.41
C ASN A 405 9.30 -29.46 -9.06
N GLU A 406 8.94 -30.73 -9.27
CA GLU A 406 7.62 -31.26 -8.89
C GLU A 406 7.33 -30.98 -7.40
N PHE A 407 8.29 -31.28 -6.52
CA PHE A 407 8.10 -31.04 -5.10
C PHE A 407 7.93 -29.56 -4.75
N TYR A 408 8.80 -28.69 -5.29
CA TYR A 408 8.73 -27.24 -5.01
C TYR A 408 7.44 -26.61 -5.57
N PHE A 409 6.99 -27.04 -6.73
CA PHE A 409 5.74 -26.55 -7.34
C PHE A 409 4.51 -27.02 -6.57
N ASN A 410 4.47 -28.27 -6.10
CA ASN A 410 3.42 -28.73 -5.19
C ASN A 410 3.39 -27.89 -3.91
N VAL A 411 4.57 -27.58 -3.37
CA VAL A 411 4.68 -26.70 -2.20
C VAL A 411 4.17 -25.28 -2.50
N LEU A 412 4.50 -24.69 -3.66
CA LEU A 412 3.93 -23.40 -4.11
C LEU A 412 2.42 -23.48 -4.35
N ALA A 413 1.89 -24.62 -4.78
CA ALA A 413 0.45 -24.86 -4.90
C ALA A 413 -0.25 -25.05 -3.54
N GLY A 414 0.54 -25.13 -2.46
CA GLY A 414 0.07 -25.35 -1.11
C GLY A 414 -0.17 -26.82 -0.76
N GLU A 415 0.23 -27.74 -1.63
CA GLU A 415 0.05 -29.18 -1.46
C GLU A 415 1.11 -29.77 -0.51
N LYS A 416 0.67 -30.64 0.41
CA LYS A 416 1.58 -31.41 1.28
C LYS A 416 2.08 -32.62 0.52
N SER A 417 3.38 -32.87 0.58
CA SER A 417 3.96 -34.11 0.08
C SER A 417 4.70 -34.85 1.19
N ASP A 418 4.36 -36.13 1.34
CA ASP A 418 5.00 -37.08 2.25
C ASP A 418 6.17 -37.82 1.58
N LYS A 419 6.35 -37.64 0.27
CA LYS A 419 7.33 -38.38 -0.54
C LYS A 419 8.75 -37.83 -0.43
N TYR A 420 8.92 -36.60 0.05
CA TYR A 420 10.23 -35.96 0.10
C TYR A 420 10.57 -35.39 1.48
N TRP A 421 11.75 -35.76 1.97
CA TRP A 421 12.29 -35.30 3.25
C TRP A 421 13.40 -34.27 2.99
N SER A 422 13.25 -33.06 3.53
CA SER A 422 14.38 -32.14 3.69
C SER A 422 14.28 -31.39 5.01
N SER A 423 15.42 -31.04 5.61
CA SER A 423 15.44 -30.24 6.84
C SER A 423 14.72 -28.90 6.66
N SER A 424 14.82 -28.26 5.49
CA SER A 424 14.10 -27.02 5.17
C SER A 424 12.58 -27.24 5.17
N TYR A 425 12.10 -28.26 4.43
CA TYR A 425 10.68 -28.59 4.35
C TYR A 425 10.13 -29.04 5.70
N HIS A 426 10.89 -29.79 6.48
CA HIS A 426 10.50 -30.16 7.84
C HIS A 426 10.49 -28.98 8.79
N LYS A 427 11.44 -28.03 8.72
CA LYS A 427 11.34 -26.79 9.52
C LYS A 427 10.09 -25.99 9.17
N MET A 428 9.76 -25.93 7.88
CA MET A 428 8.55 -25.28 7.37
C MET A 428 7.27 -25.99 7.82
N THR A 429 7.24 -27.33 7.79
CA THR A 429 6.05 -28.16 8.11
C THR A 429 5.96 -28.66 9.55
N LYS A 430 6.99 -28.49 10.38
CA LYS A 430 6.99 -28.93 11.79
C LYS A 430 5.92 -28.22 12.61
N ASN A 431 5.56 -27.00 12.22
CA ASN A 431 4.46 -26.26 12.82
C ASN A 431 3.08 -26.74 12.32
N LEU A 432 3.02 -27.24 11.07
CA LEU A 432 1.83 -27.85 10.45
C LEU A 432 1.34 -29.15 11.11
N ARG A 433 2.22 -29.85 11.84
CA ARG A 433 1.85 -31.10 12.54
C ARG A 433 1.26 -30.89 13.94
N LYS A 434 1.39 -29.71 14.54
CA LYS A 434 0.85 -29.44 15.89
C LYS A 434 -0.66 -29.17 15.89
N ILE A 435 -1.25 -28.84 14.74
CA ILE A 435 -2.68 -28.46 14.61
C ILE A 435 -3.59 -29.68 14.37
N HIS A 436 -3.06 -30.81 13.90
CA HIS A 436 -3.86 -32.03 13.66
C HIS A 436 -3.95 -32.97 14.88
N VAL A 437 -3.45 -32.56 16.05
CA VAL A 437 -3.50 -33.35 17.30
C VAL A 437 -4.20 -32.57 18.43
N SER A 438 -4.96 -31.51 18.12
CA SER A 438 -5.77 -30.77 19.10
C SER A 438 -7.24 -30.80 18.74
#